data_AF-A0A412WHN9-F1
#
_entry.id   AF-A0A412WHN9-F1
#
_cell.length_a   1.000
_cell.length_b   1.000
_cell.length_c   1.000
_cell.angle_alpha   90.00
_cell.angle_beta   90.00
_cell.angle_gamma   90.00
#
_symmetry.space_group_name_H-M   'P 1'
#
loop_
_entity.id
_entity.type
_entity.pdbx_description
1 polymer ?
#
loop_
_entity_poly.entity_id
_entity_poly.type
_entity_poly.pdbx_seq_one_letter_code
_entity_poly.pdbx_strand_id
1 'polypeptide(L)'
;MLANYCLLIEAIQSFKKGLEDSKGKGKKLFIKFFKEEDKYFPALKNLGDKFYEDVRCGILHQGETLHGWKVTREETKPLFDNSTKTINATKFGEQMEMVLKNYKQELEESDINSLTWKYCKKKLNHVINNCK
;
A
#
# COMPACT_ATOMS: atom_id res chain seq x y z
N MET A 1 6.95 10.31 -0.62
CA MET A 1 6.03 11.04 0.30
C MET A 1 4.94 10.07 0.74
N LEU A 2 4.48 10.12 2.00
CA LEU A 2 3.53 9.14 2.55
C LEU A 2 2.20 9.07 1.77
N ALA A 3 1.71 10.20 1.27
CA ALA A 3 0.54 10.27 0.38
C ALA A 3 0.70 9.35 -0.86
N ASN A 4 1.84 9.45 -1.55
CA ASN A 4 2.12 8.63 -2.74
C ASN A 4 2.19 7.14 -2.40
N TYR A 5 2.69 6.79 -1.21
CA TYR A 5 2.71 5.40 -0.77
C TYR A 5 1.30 4.87 -0.46
N CYS A 6 0.41 5.71 0.06
CA CYS A 6 -1.00 5.34 0.22
C CYS A 6 -1.67 5.06 -1.14
N LEU A 7 -1.41 5.88 -2.15
CA LEU A 7 -1.88 5.63 -3.52
C LEU A 7 -1.30 4.34 -4.09
N LEU A 8 0.00 4.10 -3.87
CA LEU A 8 0.69 2.92 -4.34
C LEU A 8 0.15 1.63 -3.71
N ILE A 9 -0.21 1.63 -2.41
CA ILE A 9 -0.82 0.48 -1.74
C ILE A 9 -2.14 0.08 -2.43
N GLU A 10 -3.01 1.04 -2.72
CA GLU A 10 -4.27 0.75 -3.42
C GLU A 10 -4.02 0.28 -4.86
N ALA A 11 -3.06 0.90 -5.55
CA ALA A 11 -2.69 0.52 -6.91
C ALA A 11 -2.17 -0.92 -6.97
N ILE A 12 -1.17 -1.27 -6.15
CA ILE A 12 -0.54 -2.60 -6.17
C ILE A 12 -1.54 -3.69 -5.76
N GLN A 13 -2.39 -3.43 -4.76
CA GLN A 13 -3.44 -4.39 -4.39
C GLN A 13 -4.50 -4.54 -5.48
N SER A 14 -4.73 -3.51 -6.28
CA SER A 14 -5.62 -3.61 -7.44
C SER A 14 -5.00 -4.45 -8.55
N PHE A 15 -3.69 -4.33 -8.79
CA PHE A 15 -2.94 -5.19 -9.73
C PHE A 15 -2.93 -6.65 -9.27
N LYS A 16 -2.57 -6.92 -8.01
CA LYS A 16 -2.54 -8.27 -7.41
C LYS A 16 -3.88 -9.01 -7.45
N LYS A 17 -5.00 -8.28 -7.56
CA LYS A 17 -6.35 -8.83 -7.53
C LYS A 17 -7.16 -8.63 -8.82
N GLY A 18 -6.58 -7.95 -9.82
CA GLY A 18 -7.28 -7.60 -11.05
C GLY A 18 -8.54 -6.75 -10.82
N LEU A 19 -8.47 -5.82 -9.86
CA LEU A 19 -9.56 -4.89 -9.57
C LEU A 19 -9.51 -3.69 -10.50
N GLU A 20 -10.58 -3.43 -11.24
CA GLU A 20 -10.70 -2.24 -12.09
C GLU A 20 -10.69 -0.97 -11.23
N ASP A 21 -11.50 -0.94 -10.18
CA ASP A 21 -11.50 0.09 -9.15
C ASP A 21 -11.40 -0.47 -7.72
N SER A 22 -11.11 0.42 -6.78
CA SER A 22 -11.09 0.17 -5.33
C SER A 22 -12.31 0.77 -4.60
N LYS A 23 -13.38 1.17 -5.32
CA LYS A 23 -14.52 1.90 -4.73
C LYS A 23 -15.20 1.03 -3.68
N GLY A 24 -15.33 1.57 -2.46
CA GLY A 24 -15.87 0.86 -1.30
C GLY A 24 -14.99 -0.29 -0.77
N LYS A 25 -13.80 -0.50 -1.34
CA LYS A 25 -12.88 -1.61 -1.00
C LYS A 25 -11.58 -1.13 -0.36
N GLY A 26 -11.30 0.18 -0.32
CA GLY A 26 -10.05 0.76 0.19
C GLY A 26 -9.61 0.19 1.54
N LYS A 27 -10.46 0.27 2.57
CA LYS A 27 -10.18 -0.33 3.89
C LYS A 27 -9.76 -1.81 3.81
N LYS A 28 -10.50 -2.62 3.06
CA LYS A 28 -10.20 -4.06 2.88
C LYS A 28 -8.88 -4.27 2.15
N LEU A 29 -8.50 -3.38 1.22
CA LEU A 29 -7.22 -3.47 0.51
C LEU A 29 -6.05 -3.17 1.44
N PHE A 30 -6.14 -2.16 2.30
CA PHE A 30 -5.10 -1.84 3.29
C PHE A 30 -4.95 -2.92 4.36
N ILE A 31 -6.06 -3.44 4.91
CA ILE A 31 -6.01 -4.59 5.84
C ILE A 31 -5.27 -5.77 5.19
N LYS A 32 -5.62 -6.08 3.94
CA LYS A 32 -5.00 -7.21 3.24
C LYS A 32 -3.53 -6.93 2.90
N PHE A 33 -3.21 -5.70 2.48
CA PHE A 33 -1.84 -5.28 2.16
C PHE A 33 -0.89 -5.52 3.33
N PHE A 34 -1.22 -4.98 4.51
CA PHE A 34 -0.33 -5.13 5.68
C PHE A 34 -0.28 -6.57 6.20
N LYS A 35 -1.31 -7.38 5.94
CA LYS A 35 -1.26 -8.83 6.23
C LYS A 35 -0.35 -9.60 5.27
N GLU A 36 -0.38 -9.27 3.99
CA GLU A 36 0.42 -9.95 2.94
C GLU A 36 1.89 -9.51 2.98
N GLU A 37 2.13 -8.23 3.25
CA GLU A 37 3.47 -7.63 3.32
C GLU A 37 4.02 -7.56 4.75
N ASP A 38 3.61 -8.50 5.60
CA ASP A 38 4.04 -8.61 7.01
C ASP A 38 5.57 -8.65 7.15
N LYS A 39 6.26 -9.23 6.16
CA LYS A 39 7.73 -9.25 6.12
C LYS A 39 8.37 -7.86 6.04
N TYR A 40 7.69 -6.89 5.44
CA TYR A 40 8.17 -5.51 5.27
C TYR A 40 7.53 -4.54 6.28
N PHE A 41 6.31 -4.85 6.74
CA PHE A 41 5.53 -4.00 7.64
C PHE A 41 4.99 -4.75 8.86
N PRO A 42 5.83 -5.45 9.64
CA PRO A 42 5.37 -6.35 10.69
C PRO A 42 4.58 -5.61 11.79
N ALA A 43 5.01 -4.40 12.14
CA ALA A 43 4.36 -3.59 13.17
C ALA A 43 3.00 -3.01 12.72
N LEU A 44 2.69 -3.04 11.41
CA LEU A 44 1.43 -2.52 10.86
C LEU A 44 0.46 -3.62 10.42
N LYS A 45 0.86 -4.91 10.51
CA LYS A 45 0.07 -6.08 10.09
C LYS A 45 -1.41 -6.03 10.50
N ASN A 46 -1.65 -5.65 11.74
CA ASN A 46 -2.99 -5.62 12.36
C ASN A 46 -3.60 -4.22 12.43
N LEU A 47 -2.99 -3.22 11.79
CA LEU A 47 -3.40 -1.82 11.84
C LEU A 47 -3.92 -1.29 10.50
N GLY A 48 -4.15 -2.16 9.51
CA GLY A 48 -4.51 -1.71 8.16
C GLY A 48 -5.86 -0.97 8.07
N ASP A 49 -6.81 -1.25 8.97
CA ASP A 49 -8.05 -0.49 9.08
C ASP A 49 -7.80 0.93 9.61
N LYS A 50 -7.02 1.06 10.68
CA LYS A 50 -6.64 2.34 11.30
C LYS A 50 -5.71 3.15 10.41
N PHE A 51 -4.77 2.52 9.74
CA PHE A 51 -3.93 3.19 8.75
C PHE A 51 -4.78 3.75 7.60
N TYR A 52 -5.78 3.00 7.12
CA TYR A 52 -6.67 3.50 6.07
C TYR A 52 -7.48 4.72 6.53
N GLU A 53 -8.10 4.65 7.71
CA GLU A 53 -8.95 5.72 8.23
C GLU A 53 -8.13 6.95 8.65
N ASP A 54 -7.11 6.75 9.46
CA ASP A 54 -6.43 7.83 10.18
C ASP A 54 -5.27 8.42 9.37
N VAL A 55 -4.65 7.63 8.49
CA VAL A 55 -3.49 8.05 7.70
C VAL A 55 -3.90 8.33 6.27
N ARG A 56 -4.39 7.33 5.52
CA ARG A 56 -4.72 7.51 4.10
C ARG A 56 -5.87 8.49 3.91
N CYS A 57 -7.01 8.28 4.57
CA CYS A 57 -8.18 9.16 4.43
C CYS A 57 -7.94 10.53 5.06
N GLY A 58 -7.23 10.61 6.19
CA GLY A 58 -6.76 11.88 6.74
C GLY A 58 -5.98 12.68 5.70
N ILE A 59 -4.90 12.10 5.16
CA ILE A 59 -4.01 12.79 4.21
C ILE A 59 -4.81 13.21 2.96
N LEU A 60 -5.67 12.34 2.44
CA LEU A 60 -6.41 12.62 1.21
C LEU A 60 -7.49 13.68 1.38
N HIS A 61 -8.25 13.64 2.48
CA HIS A 61 -9.44 14.48 2.66
C HIS A 61 -9.17 15.74 3.48
N GLN A 62 -8.16 15.72 4.34
CA GLN A 62 -7.85 16.81 5.29
C GLN A 62 -6.44 17.38 5.12
N GLY A 63 -5.57 16.73 4.32
CA GLY A 63 -4.18 17.15 4.18
C GLY A 63 -3.28 16.81 5.37
N GLU A 64 -3.78 16.05 6.35
CA GLU A 64 -3.09 15.73 7.61
C GLU A 64 -3.40 14.30 8.10
N THR A 65 -2.64 13.80 9.07
CA THR A 65 -2.97 12.53 9.76
C THR A 65 -3.90 12.79 10.95
N LEU A 66 -4.76 11.83 11.29
CA LEU A 66 -5.80 11.95 12.32
C LEU A 66 -5.48 11.14 13.57
N HIS A 67 -6.25 11.34 14.65
CA HIS A 67 -6.27 10.50 15.87
C HIS A 67 -4.89 10.23 16.50
N GLY A 68 -4.02 11.23 16.45
CA GLY A 68 -2.69 11.21 17.05
C GLY A 68 -1.63 10.49 16.22
N TRP A 69 -1.94 10.05 15.00
CA TRP A 69 -0.93 9.57 14.06
C TRP A 69 -0.01 10.72 13.66
N LYS A 70 1.29 10.43 13.58
CA LYS A 70 2.33 11.39 13.26
C LYS A 70 3.22 10.85 12.15
N VAL A 71 3.91 11.75 11.47
CA VAL A 71 4.91 11.43 10.45
C VAL A 71 6.24 12.03 10.85
N THR A 72 7.30 11.23 10.85
CA THR A 72 8.69 11.69 11.00
C THR A 72 9.53 11.25 9.81
N ARG A 73 10.72 11.83 9.71
CA ARG A 73 11.80 11.43 8.78
C ARG A 73 13.13 11.28 9.51
N GLU A 74 13.13 11.37 10.84
CA GLU A 74 14.33 11.20 11.66
C GLU A 74 14.93 9.80 11.45
N GLU A 75 16.20 9.75 11.08
CA GLU A 75 16.88 8.49 10.73
C GLU A 75 16.93 7.49 11.89
N THR A 76 17.04 7.98 13.12
CA THR A 76 17.11 7.17 14.34
C THR A 76 15.77 6.54 14.73
N LYS A 77 14.65 7.04 14.22
CA LYS A 77 13.30 6.52 14.55
C LYS A 77 12.98 5.25 13.75
N PRO A 78 12.27 4.26 14.33
CA PRO A 78 11.88 3.05 13.63
C PRO A 78 10.88 3.35 12.50
N LEU A 79 10.58 2.35 11.66
CA LEU A 79 9.54 2.47 10.61
C LEU A 79 8.20 2.89 11.20
N PHE A 80 7.82 2.27 12.31
CA PHE A 80 6.62 2.61 13.06
C PHE A 80 6.91 2.50 14.56
N ASP A 81 6.60 3.57 15.29
CA ASP A 81 6.57 3.59 16.75
C ASP A 81 5.12 3.52 17.22
N ASN A 82 4.74 2.36 17.75
CA ASN A 82 3.37 2.11 18.21
C ASN A 82 3.01 2.93 19.45
N SER A 83 3.99 3.29 20.30
CA SER A 83 3.74 4.06 21.53
C SER A 83 3.31 5.50 21.23
N THR A 84 3.85 6.07 20.14
CA THR A 84 3.58 7.44 19.72
C THR A 84 2.74 7.55 18.44
N LYS A 85 2.34 6.41 17.85
CA LYS A 85 1.69 6.31 16.52
C LYS A 85 2.46 7.07 15.43
N THR A 86 3.78 6.99 15.45
CA THR A 86 4.63 7.74 14.52
C THR A 86 5.12 6.84 13.39
N ILE A 87 4.84 7.22 12.15
CA ILE A 87 5.36 6.57 10.94
C ILE A 87 6.60 7.31 10.46
N ASN A 88 7.69 6.58 10.20
CA ASN A 88 8.84 7.13 9.50
C ASN A 88 8.61 7.03 7.98
N ALA A 89 8.37 8.18 7.32
CA ALA A 89 8.03 8.21 5.90
C ALA A 89 9.19 7.81 4.97
N THR A 90 10.44 7.97 5.41
CA THR A 90 11.62 7.55 4.63
C THR A 90 11.73 6.04 4.64
N LYS A 91 11.74 5.42 5.83
CA LYS A 91 11.79 3.96 5.99
C LYS A 91 10.57 3.26 5.39
N PHE A 92 9.39 3.86 5.51
CA PHE A 92 8.19 3.35 4.83
C PHE A 92 8.38 3.28 3.31
N GLY A 93 9.02 4.32 2.72
CA GLY A 93 9.32 4.37 1.30
C GLY A 93 10.28 3.28 0.84
N GLU A 94 11.35 3.04 1.61
CA GLU A 94 12.31 1.96 1.35
C GLU A 94 11.61 0.60 1.32
N GLN A 95 10.71 0.34 2.29
CA GLN A 95 9.92 -0.90 2.30
C GLN A 95 8.93 -1.01 1.14
N MET A 96 8.31 0.11 0.74
CA MET A 96 7.43 0.13 -0.45
C MET A 96 8.17 -0.17 -1.75
N GLU A 97 9.44 0.25 -1.86
CA GLU A 97 10.28 -0.11 -3.01
C GLU A 97 10.52 -1.62 -3.06
N MET A 98 10.78 -2.24 -1.91
CA MET A 98 10.95 -3.70 -1.81
C MET A 98 9.67 -4.45 -2.19
N VAL A 99 8.50 -3.96 -1.77
CA VAL A 99 7.19 -4.50 -2.18
C VAL A 99 7.03 -4.46 -3.70
N LEU A 100 7.38 -3.35 -4.36
CA LEU A 100 7.30 -3.23 -5.81
C LEU A 100 8.25 -4.19 -6.52
N LYS A 101 9.51 -4.25 -6.08
CA LYS A 101 10.51 -5.18 -6.62
C LYS A 101 10.05 -6.64 -6.50
N ASN A 102 9.51 -7.00 -5.34
CA ASN A 102 8.99 -8.35 -5.10
C ASN A 102 7.80 -8.68 -6.02
N TYR A 103 6.85 -7.76 -6.19
CA TYR A 103 5.71 -8.01 -7.10
C TYR A 103 6.15 -8.11 -8.56
N LYS A 104 7.13 -7.29 -8.97
CA LYS A 104 7.74 -7.41 -10.30
C LYS A 104 8.39 -8.79 -10.48
N GLN A 105 9.21 -9.21 -9.53
CA GLN A 105 9.87 -10.51 -9.57
C GLN A 105 8.85 -11.66 -9.60
N GLU A 106 7.78 -11.57 -8.79
CA GLU A 106 6.69 -12.55 -8.81
C GLU A 106 6.06 -12.68 -10.20
N LEU A 107 5.87 -11.57 -10.93
CA LEU A 107 5.39 -11.59 -12.31
C LEU A 107 6.41 -12.23 -13.26
N GLU A 108 7.69 -11.88 -13.15
CA GLU A 108 8.76 -12.42 -14.01
C GLU A 108 8.94 -13.93 -13.85
N GLU A 109 8.74 -14.45 -12.63
CA GLU A 109 8.87 -15.88 -12.31
C GLU A 109 7.57 -16.67 -12.54
N SER A 110 6.42 -16.00 -12.64
CA SER A 110 5.11 -16.64 -12.83
C SER A 110 4.86 -17.06 -14.27
N ASP A 111 4.21 -18.21 -14.46
CA ASP A 111 3.66 -18.61 -15.76
C ASP A 111 2.69 -17.56 -16.32
N ILE A 112 2.77 -17.26 -17.62
CA ILE A 112 1.97 -16.21 -18.28
C ILE A 112 0.45 -16.44 -18.22
N ASN A 113 0.02 -17.68 -17.98
CA ASN A 113 -1.38 -18.10 -17.80
C ASN A 113 -1.79 -18.19 -16.33
N SER A 114 -0.88 -17.93 -15.39
CA SER A 114 -1.17 -17.89 -13.95
C SER A 114 -2.22 -16.84 -13.58
N LEU A 115 -2.82 -17.01 -12.40
CA LEU A 115 -3.74 -16.01 -11.84
C LEU A 115 -3.05 -14.65 -11.64
N THR A 116 -1.78 -14.63 -11.24
CA THR A 116 -0.98 -13.40 -11.05
C THR A 116 -0.94 -12.58 -12.35
N TRP A 117 -0.60 -13.22 -13.47
CA TRP A 117 -0.60 -12.56 -14.78
C TRP A 117 -2.01 -12.21 -15.28
N LYS A 118 -3.01 -13.06 -15.04
CA LYS A 118 -4.41 -12.76 -15.39
C LYS A 118 -4.92 -11.50 -14.67
N TYR A 119 -4.63 -11.36 -13.38
CA TYR A 119 -4.98 -10.19 -12.59
C TYR A 119 -4.23 -8.93 -13.02
N CYS A 120 -2.91 -9.04 -13.24
CA CYS A 120 -2.10 -7.94 -13.73
C CYS A 120 -2.62 -7.42 -15.08
N LYS A 121 -2.82 -8.31 -16.07
CA LYS A 121 -3.36 -7.96 -17.39
C LYS A 121 -4.73 -7.30 -17.30
N LYS A 122 -5.62 -7.84 -16.45
CA LYS A 122 -6.95 -7.24 -16.23
C LYS A 122 -6.85 -5.79 -15.74
N LYS A 123 -6.03 -5.52 -14.73
CA LYS A 123 -5.84 -4.16 -14.22
C LYS A 123 -5.17 -3.25 -15.26
N LEU A 124 -4.13 -3.73 -15.93
CA LEU A 124 -3.40 -2.98 -16.95
C LEU A 124 -4.31 -2.55 -18.10
N ASN A 125 -5.15 -3.46 -18.62
CA ASN A 125 -6.13 -3.16 -19.65
C ASN A 125 -7.12 -2.08 -19.21
N HIS A 126 -7.59 -2.13 -17.96
CA HIS A 126 -8.44 -1.08 -17.41
C HIS A 126 -7.73 0.29 -17.37
N VAL A 127 -6.45 0.34 -16.97
CA VAL A 127 -5.65 1.57 -17.00
C VAL A 127 -5.54 2.12 -18.42
N ILE A 128 -5.21 1.27 -19.40
CA ILE A 128 -5.12 1.67 -20.81
C ILE A 128 -6.45 2.22 -21.32
N ASN A 129 -7.56 1.59 -20.94
CA ASN A 129 -8.89 2.02 -21.38
C ASN A 129 -9.32 3.37 -20.79
N ASN A 130 -8.80 3.78 -19.62
CA ASN A 130 -9.07 5.11 -19.05
C ASN A 130 -8.33 6.24 -19.77
N CYS A 131 -7.39 5.92 -20.67
CA CYS A 131 -6.62 6.90 -21.47
C CYS A 131 -7.21 7.12 -22.87
N LYS A 132 -8.35 6.50 -23.18
CA LYS A 132 -9.08 6.69 -24.44
C LYS A 132 -10.12 7.79 -24.26
#